data_AF-A0A7X8ELR9-F1
#
_entry.id   AF-A0A7X8ELR9-F1
#
_cell.length_a   1.000
_cell.length_b   1.000
_cell.length_c   1.000
_cell.angle_alpha   90.00
_cell.angle_beta   90.00
_cell.angle_gamma   90.00
#
_symmetry.space_group_name_H-M   'P 1'
#
loop_
_entity.id
_entity.type
_entity.pdbx_description
1 polymer ?
#
loop_
_entity_poly.entity_id
_entity_poly.type
_entity_poly.pdbx_seq_one_letter_code
_entity_poly.pdbx_strand_id
1 'polypeptide(L)'
;MWKGRFSGETARVVQEFTQSLDFDWDLASYDIDGSIAHAKMLESAGLLSPGEAAQIEAGLNSIREEIAAGRLAPSVELEDVHMNIESRLTELLGSTGAKLHTGRSRNDQVSVALRLFLRDRLEKI
;
A
#
# COMPACT_ATOMS: atom_id res chain seq x y z
N MET A 1 -5.42 9.56 -4.29
CA MET A 1 -4.79 10.75 -3.65
C MET A 1 -5.69 12.03 -3.69
N TRP A 2 -6.98 11.87 -3.96
CA TRP A 2 -7.89 13.00 -4.28
C TRP A 2 -9.11 13.14 -3.38
N LYS A 3 -9.42 12.13 -2.57
CA LYS A 3 -10.65 12.04 -1.73
C LYS A 3 -10.83 13.19 -0.72
N GLY A 4 -9.79 13.97 -0.43
CA GLY A 4 -9.83 15.15 0.46
C GLY A 4 -9.73 16.51 -0.23
N ARG A 5 -9.59 16.56 -1.56
CA ARG A 5 -9.40 17.82 -2.32
C ARG A 5 -10.63 18.29 -3.09
N PHE A 6 -11.59 17.39 -3.34
CA PHE A 6 -12.81 17.69 -4.09
C PHE A 6 -14.03 17.49 -3.20
N SER A 7 -15.07 18.31 -3.42
CA SER A 7 -16.32 18.27 -2.65
C SER A 7 -17.34 17.27 -3.19
N GLY A 8 -17.11 16.70 -4.38
CA GLY A 8 -17.99 15.72 -5.02
C GLY A 8 -17.27 14.39 -5.26
N GLU A 9 -18.06 13.34 -5.47
CA GLU A 9 -17.53 12.02 -5.85
C GLU A 9 -16.87 12.06 -7.24
N THR A 10 -15.80 11.29 -7.40
CA THR A 10 -15.13 11.13 -8.70
C THR A 10 -16.08 10.43 -9.66
N ALA A 11 -16.31 11.01 -10.84
CA ALA A 11 -17.15 10.40 -11.86
C ALA A 11 -16.62 9.01 -12.24
N ARG A 12 -17.52 8.02 -12.42
CA ARG A 12 -17.15 6.62 -12.69
C ARG A 12 -16.18 6.47 -13.87
N VAL A 13 -16.42 7.23 -14.95
CA VAL A 13 -15.54 7.22 -16.14
C VAL A 13 -14.11 7.67 -15.83
N VAL A 14 -13.94 8.60 -14.86
CA VAL A 14 -12.62 9.04 -14.43
C VAL A 14 -11.96 7.94 -13.61
N GLN A 15 -12.69 7.32 -12.67
CA GLN A 15 -12.16 6.20 -11.88
C GLN A 15 -11.70 5.04 -12.77
N GLU A 16 -12.54 4.61 -13.72
CA GLU A 16 -12.23 3.55 -14.69
C GLU A 16 -10.99 3.90 -15.54
N PHE A 17 -10.83 5.18 -15.92
CA PHE A 17 -9.68 5.62 -16.72
C PHE A 17 -8.39 5.75 -15.91
N THR A 18 -8.47 6.18 -14.64
CA THR A 18 -7.29 6.49 -13.83
C THR A 18 -6.79 5.32 -13.00
N GLN A 19 -7.61 4.29 -12.78
CA GLN A 19 -7.19 3.12 -12.00
C GLN A 19 -6.08 2.33 -12.70
N SER A 20 -5.22 1.71 -11.90
CA SER A 20 -4.07 0.91 -12.38
C SER A 20 -4.11 -0.56 -11.96
N LEU A 21 -5.18 -1.01 -11.32
CA LEU A 21 -5.33 -2.33 -10.69
C LEU A 21 -5.23 -3.49 -11.66
N ASP A 22 -5.62 -3.28 -12.93
CA ASP A 22 -5.49 -4.30 -13.97
C ASP A 22 -4.05 -4.76 -14.21
N PHE A 23 -3.05 -3.95 -13.80
CA PHE A 23 -1.63 -4.26 -14.00
C PHE A 23 -0.78 -4.10 -12.74
N ASP A 24 -1.15 -3.22 -11.81
CA ASP A 24 -0.34 -2.97 -10.61
C ASP A 24 -0.70 -3.88 -9.43
N TRP A 25 -1.79 -4.65 -9.50
CA TRP A 25 -2.15 -5.59 -8.44
C TRP A 25 -1.07 -6.67 -8.23
N ASP A 26 -0.36 -7.05 -9.29
CA ASP A 26 0.81 -7.93 -9.23
C ASP A 26 1.96 -7.37 -8.39
N LEU A 27 1.97 -6.06 -8.12
CA LEU A 27 2.95 -5.39 -7.27
C LEU A 27 2.64 -5.51 -5.77
N ALA A 28 1.48 -6.05 -5.37
CA ALA A 28 1.00 -6.03 -3.99
C ALA A 28 2.02 -6.58 -2.98
N SER A 29 2.62 -7.74 -3.25
CA SER A 29 3.62 -8.34 -2.36
C SER A 29 4.86 -7.45 -2.18
N TYR A 30 5.28 -6.77 -3.24
CA TYR A 30 6.44 -5.88 -3.25
C TYR A 30 6.16 -4.52 -2.60
N ASP A 31 4.93 -4.01 -2.74
CA ASP A 31 4.49 -2.83 -1.99
C ASP A 31 4.45 -3.10 -0.48
N ILE A 32 3.99 -4.29 -0.08
CA ILE A 32 4.00 -4.73 1.31
C ILE A 32 5.44 -4.81 1.85
N ASP A 33 6.36 -5.41 1.11
CA ASP A 33 7.77 -5.50 1.52
C ASP A 33 8.40 -4.12 1.68
N GLY A 34 8.17 -3.22 0.72
CA GLY A 34 8.60 -1.83 0.80
C GLY A 34 7.96 -1.08 1.98
N SER A 35 6.70 -1.36 2.28
CA SER A 35 5.97 -0.77 3.40
C SER A 35 6.46 -1.26 4.76
N ILE A 36 6.84 -2.53 4.91
CA ILE A 36 7.46 -3.05 6.13
C ILE A 36 8.82 -2.36 6.36
N ALA A 37 9.62 -2.21 5.30
CA ALA A 37 10.90 -1.51 5.39
C ALA A 37 10.70 -0.02 5.77
N HIS A 38 9.68 0.63 5.21
CA HIS A 38 9.32 2.00 5.56
C HIS A 38 8.88 2.12 7.02
N ALA A 39 8.06 1.20 7.54
CA ALA A 39 7.65 1.20 8.94
C ALA A 39 8.85 1.09 9.90
N LYS A 40 9.83 0.23 9.59
CA LYS A 40 11.08 0.10 10.37
C LYS A 40 11.93 1.37 10.33
N MET A 41 11.95 2.06 9.18
CA MET A 41 12.61 3.36 9.06
C MET A 41 11.91 4.43 9.89
N LEU A 42 10.57 4.47 9.90
CA LEU A 42 9.81 5.42 10.73
C LEU A 42 10.03 5.19 12.23
N GLU A 43 10.12 3.94 12.67
CA GLU A 43 10.51 3.58 14.04
C GLU A 43 11.90 4.13 14.37
N SER A 44 12.88 3.87 13.49
CA SER A 44 14.27 4.33 13.66
C SER A 44 14.38 5.86 13.70
N ALA A 45 13.48 6.56 13.00
CA ALA A 45 13.36 8.02 13.00
C ALA A 45 12.57 8.58 14.20
N GLY A 46 12.04 7.72 15.09
CA GLY A 46 11.23 8.12 16.24
C GLY A 46 9.81 8.61 15.89
N LEU A 47 9.34 8.34 14.67
CA LEU A 47 8.00 8.70 14.20
C LEU A 47 6.95 7.62 14.51
N LEU A 48 7.41 6.39 14.78
CA LEU A 48 6.61 5.30 15.34
C LEU A 48 7.28 4.79 16.61
N SER A 49 6.47 4.39 17.59
CA SER A 49 6.97 3.57 18.69
C SER A 49 7.24 2.13 18.22
N PRO A 50 8.08 1.36 18.94
CA PRO A 50 8.32 -0.05 18.61
C PRO A 50 7.04 -0.88 18.57
N GLY A 51 6.07 -0.58 19.43
CA GLY A 51 4.77 -1.24 19.44
C GLY A 51 3.95 -0.95 18.18
N GLU A 52 3.92 0.31 17.73
CA GLU A 52 3.21 0.69 16.50
C GLU A 52 3.86 0.09 15.26
N ALA A 53 5.19 0.09 15.19
CA ALA A 53 5.94 -0.52 14.09
C ALA A 53 5.67 -2.03 13.99
N ALA A 54 5.69 -2.74 15.12
CA ALA A 54 5.35 -4.16 15.17
C ALA A 54 3.88 -4.45 14.78
N GLN A 55 2.93 -3.59 15.19
CA GLN A 55 1.53 -3.71 14.78
C GLN A 55 1.36 -3.52 13.28
N ILE A 56 2.03 -2.53 12.70
CA ILE A 56 2.01 -2.28 11.25
C ILE A 56 2.61 -3.45 10.47
N GLU A 57 3.77 -3.97 10.90
CA GLU A 57 4.40 -5.13 10.26
C GLU A 57 3.48 -6.36 10.32
N ALA A 58 2.86 -6.64 11.47
CA ALA A 58 1.89 -7.72 11.62
C ALA A 58 0.65 -7.53 10.73
N GLY A 59 0.09 -6.31 10.69
CA GLY A 59 -1.04 -5.97 9.83
C GLY A 59 -0.74 -6.14 8.34
N LEU A 60 0.42 -5.67 7.90
CA LEU A 60 0.88 -5.82 6.52
C LEU A 60 1.07 -7.30 6.12
N ASN A 61 1.61 -8.13 7.01
CA ASN A 61 1.70 -9.57 6.78
C ASN A 61 0.31 -10.23 6.68
N SER A 62 -0.64 -9.84 7.54
CA SER A 62 -2.03 -10.31 7.46
C SER A 62 -2.69 -9.92 6.12
N ILE A 63 -2.46 -8.69 5.64
CA ILE A 63 -2.95 -8.25 4.33
C ILE A 63 -2.34 -9.08 3.21
N ARG A 64 -1.04 -9.41 3.28
CA ARG A 64 -0.38 -10.29 2.30
C ARG A 64 -1.10 -11.65 2.22
N GLU A 65 -1.45 -12.23 3.36
CA GLU A 65 -2.19 -13.49 3.44
C GLU A 65 -3.62 -13.38 2.91
N GLU A 66 -4.32 -12.27 3.17
CA GLU A 66 -5.64 -12.00 2.60
C GLU A 66 -5.60 -11.91 1.08
N ILE A 67 -4.61 -11.23 0.49
CA ILE A 67 -4.41 -11.13 -0.96
C ILE A 67 -4.09 -12.51 -1.56
N ALA A 68 -3.14 -13.24 -0.96
CA ALA A 68 -2.75 -14.57 -1.44
C ALA A 68 -3.90 -15.59 -1.39
N ALA A 69 -4.81 -15.45 -0.43
CA ALA A 69 -5.99 -16.28 -0.29
C ALA A 69 -7.21 -15.78 -1.11
N GLY A 70 -7.08 -14.68 -1.85
CA GLY A 70 -8.19 -14.06 -2.60
C GLY A 70 -9.31 -13.49 -1.72
N ARG A 71 -9.03 -13.23 -0.43
CA ARG A 71 -9.98 -12.63 0.52
C ARG A 71 -10.02 -11.10 0.45
N LEU A 72 -8.92 -10.48 0.02
CA LEU A 72 -8.90 -9.06 -0.30
C LEU A 72 -8.95 -8.89 -1.81
N ALA A 73 -10.10 -8.41 -2.30
CA ALA A 73 -10.28 -8.07 -3.71
C ALA A 73 -9.91 -6.60 -3.97
N PRO A 74 -9.35 -6.26 -5.13
CA PRO A 74 -9.03 -4.88 -5.49
C PRO A 74 -10.30 -4.03 -5.57
N SER A 75 -10.25 -2.84 -4.96
CA SER A 75 -11.29 -1.81 -5.08
C SER A 75 -10.86 -0.73 -6.06
N VAL A 76 -11.61 -0.58 -7.16
CA VAL A 76 -11.38 0.47 -8.18
C VAL A 76 -11.51 1.87 -7.60
N GLU A 77 -12.34 2.06 -6.58
CA GLU A 77 -12.46 3.34 -5.89
C GLU A 77 -11.18 3.77 -5.17
N LEU A 78 -10.28 2.82 -4.92
CA LEU A 78 -8.99 3.07 -4.29
C LEU A 78 -7.87 3.28 -5.33
N GLU A 79 -8.19 3.47 -6.61
CA GLU A 79 -7.26 3.88 -7.70
C GLU A 79 -6.13 2.88 -8.01
N ASP A 80 -5.30 2.51 -7.03
CA ASP A 80 -4.08 1.70 -7.19
C ASP A 80 -3.89 0.66 -6.07
N VAL A 81 -2.94 -0.27 -6.26
CA VAL A 81 -2.62 -1.33 -5.29
C VAL A 81 -2.21 -0.78 -3.91
N HIS A 82 -1.50 0.34 -3.91
CA HIS A 82 -0.90 0.93 -2.71
C HIS A 82 -1.99 1.53 -1.81
N MET A 83 -2.98 2.20 -2.39
CA MET A 83 -4.15 2.74 -1.68
C MET A 83 -5.06 1.63 -1.16
N ASN A 84 -5.17 0.51 -1.88
CA ASN A 84 -5.86 -0.68 -1.38
C ASN A 84 -5.20 -1.22 -0.10
N ILE A 85 -3.87 -1.39 -0.10
CA ILE A 85 -3.11 -1.86 1.05
C ILE A 85 -3.19 -0.86 2.22
N GLU A 86 -3.01 0.44 1.96
CA GLU A 86 -3.04 1.48 3.00
C GLU A 86 -4.42 1.66 3.62
N SER A 87 -5.49 1.60 2.80
CA SER A 87 -6.87 1.62 3.28
C SER A 87 -7.14 0.41 4.17
N ARG A 88 -6.78 -0.78 3.70
CA ARG A 88 -6.97 -2.03 4.47
C ARG A 88 -6.19 -2.01 5.79
N LEU A 89 -4.96 -1.51 5.78
CA LEU A 89 -4.17 -1.37 7.01
C LEU A 89 -4.80 -0.38 8.00
N THR A 90 -5.35 0.71 7.49
CA THR A 90 -6.07 1.70 8.31
C THR A 90 -7.37 1.13 8.88
N GLU A 91 -8.09 0.30 8.15
CA GLU A 91 -9.26 -0.43 8.68
C GLU A 91 -8.89 -1.37 9.83
N LEU A 92 -7.75 -2.06 9.71
CA LEU A 92 -7.28 -3.02 10.72
C LEU A 92 -6.74 -2.32 11.99
N LEU A 93 -6.02 -1.22 11.83
CA LEU A 93 -5.22 -0.61 12.91
C LEU A 93 -5.62 0.82 13.28
N GLY A 94 -6.63 1.39 12.62
CA GLY A 94 -7.07 2.76 12.83
C GLY A 94 -5.96 3.78 12.57
N SER A 95 -5.79 4.73 13.50
CA SER A 95 -4.80 5.80 13.38
C SER A 95 -3.36 5.29 13.30
N THR A 96 -3.05 4.13 13.90
CA THR A 96 -1.72 3.51 13.78
C THR A 96 -1.42 3.13 12.33
N GLY A 97 -2.38 2.52 11.62
CA GLY A 97 -2.21 2.17 10.20
C GLY A 97 -2.05 3.40 9.31
N ALA A 98 -2.81 4.47 9.59
CA ALA A 98 -2.74 5.72 8.85
C ALA A 98 -1.36 6.42 8.94
N LYS A 99 -0.56 6.15 9.98
CA LYS A 99 0.79 6.72 10.13
C LYS A 99 1.79 6.17 9.12
N LEU A 100 1.54 5.01 8.48
CA LEU A 100 2.48 4.37 7.56
C LEU A 100 2.91 5.30 6.42
N HIS A 101 2.02 6.16 5.91
CA HIS A 101 2.35 7.05 4.79
C HIS A 101 3.12 8.33 5.21
N THR A 102 3.48 8.47 6.49
CA THR A 102 4.26 9.60 6.98
C THR A 102 5.60 9.67 6.25
N GLY A 103 5.93 10.84 5.69
CA GLY A 103 7.21 11.06 5.00
C GLY A 103 7.40 10.28 3.69
N ARG A 104 6.32 9.67 3.15
CA ARG A 104 6.35 8.90 1.91
C ARG A 104 5.53 9.60 0.82
N SER A 105 5.94 9.47 -0.43
CA SER A 105 5.15 9.85 -1.59
C SER A 105 4.81 8.60 -2.42
N ARG A 106 3.76 8.70 -3.23
CA ARG A 106 3.42 7.62 -4.15
C ARG A 106 4.51 7.41 -5.20
N ASN A 107 5.26 8.47 -5.55
CA ASN A 107 6.32 8.42 -6.56
C ASN A 107 7.49 7.52 -6.14
N ASP A 108 7.96 7.64 -4.89
CA ASP A 108 9.02 6.76 -4.38
C ASP A 108 8.49 5.37 -4.06
N GLN A 109 7.27 5.26 -3.51
CA GLN A 109 6.63 3.98 -3.20
C GLN A 109 6.52 3.08 -4.45
N VAL A 110 5.95 3.59 -5.54
CA VAL A 110 5.82 2.82 -6.79
C VAL A 110 7.19 2.46 -7.38
N SER A 111 8.17 3.37 -7.27
CA SER A 111 9.52 3.13 -7.76
C SER A 111 10.22 1.99 -7.03
N VAL A 112 10.02 1.87 -5.71
CA VAL A 112 10.56 0.77 -4.90
C VAL A 112 9.87 -0.54 -5.26
N ALA A 113 8.54 -0.57 -5.28
CA ALA A 113 7.77 -1.78 -5.60
C ALA A 113 8.14 -2.33 -6.99
N LEU A 114 8.22 -1.47 -8.00
CA LEU A 114 8.59 -1.86 -9.35
C LEU A 114 10.02 -2.42 -9.43
N ARG A 115 10.99 -1.82 -8.72
CA ARG A 115 12.37 -2.32 -8.70
C ARG A 115 12.49 -3.68 -8.04
N LEU A 116 11.76 -3.90 -6.94
CA LEU A 116 11.72 -5.20 -6.26
C LEU A 116 11.08 -6.26 -7.16
N PHE A 117 9.96 -5.92 -7.82
CA PHE A 117 9.32 -6.79 -8.81
C PHE A 117 10.27 -7.17 -9.94
N LEU A 118 10.92 -6.18 -10.57
CA LEU A 118 11.84 -6.43 -11.67
C LEU A 118 13.04 -7.28 -11.25
N ARG A 119 13.58 -7.07 -10.04
CA ARG A 119 14.65 -7.93 -9.51
C ARG A 119 14.20 -9.39 -9.41
N ASP A 120 13.05 -9.64 -8.80
CA ASP A 120 12.50 -11.02 -8.69
C ASP A 120 12.24 -11.64 -10.06
N ARG A 121 11.73 -10.87 -11.03
CA ARG A 121 11.50 -11.36 -12.40
C ARG A 121 12.80 -11.69 -13.12
N LEU A 122 13.84 -10.87 -12.95
CA LEU A 122 15.15 -11.10 -13.57
C LEU A 122 15.86 -12.34 -13.00
N GLU A 123 15.68 -12.66 -11.72
CA GLU A 123 16.23 -13.89 -11.12
C GLU A 123 15.58 -15.18 -11.64
N LYS A 124 14.43 -15.07 -12.30
CA LYS A 124 13.64 -16.19 -12.85
C LYS A 124 13.79 -16.38 -14.36
N ILE A 125 14.67 -15.60 -15.00
CA ILE A 125 15.03 -15.71 -16.43
C ILE A 125 16.33 -16.51 -16.55
#